data_AF-A0A245ZE53-F1
#
_entry.id   AF-A0A245ZE53-F1
#
_cell.length_a   1.000
_cell.length_b   1.000
_cell.length_c   1.000
_cell.angle_alpha   90.00
_cell.angle_beta   90.00
_cell.angle_gamma   90.00
#
_symmetry.space_group_name_H-M   'P 1'
#
loop_
_entity.id
_entity.type
_entity.pdbx_description
1 polymer ?
#
loop_
_entity_poly.entity_id
_entity_poly.type
_entity_poly.pdbx_seq_one_letter_code
_entity_poly.pdbx_strand_id
1 'polypeptide(L)'
;MTVTRRGVLAGIGASSFLAACGDEGGTGASSLPLPAATPAASPTPTPAPTPRSGSTAILTLGMSVFQGADLVGANYPDREAFMRAHAPVRYFADRLRTLREQNGGGVVTELNAAVGGSFDNDTPQQYATANGRSFDLVFLGLAMNSGSAYGVHGRGPNAAFTRGVLRDLLNRIKTNGAQPIVCNTIHPWPEKITADNIQRALQEGVAWPPQSATLHQFTTLRFDQSADDIISQDGAFATGPGRFLIAGSLLRIVSGGGANEGRIFQVAQRLSPDRLRVQPASVAASGDFRVLAQHHAPDLEPILDPPPSRQNQMRDWNGTGRAVDGLASYRLWNSMLQELCAETNTLLLDLEYRGFEWVAKRGWETVYVSNYAGQRFETFNHPQIEAQRVIYGELMSHAAEMFHQNTLPTGYGVLRGPAI
;
A
#
# COMPACT_ATOMS: atom_id res chain seq x y z
N MET A 1 -12.85 -3.80 60.47
CA MET A 1 -13.47 -2.66 59.77
C MET A 1 -13.97 -3.14 58.41
N THR A 2 -15.28 -3.38 58.35
CA THR A 2 -16.25 -2.96 57.30
C THR A 2 -15.70 -2.83 55.86
N VAL A 3 -16.06 -3.75 54.92
CA VAL A 3 -17.16 -3.62 53.90
C VAL A 3 -16.66 -2.85 52.65
N THR A 4 -16.77 -3.24 51.36
CA THR A 4 -17.79 -4.02 50.61
C THR A 4 -17.32 -4.43 49.19
N ARG A 5 -18.03 -5.41 48.63
CA ARG A 5 -18.23 -5.81 47.22
C ARG A 5 -18.31 -4.69 46.18
N ARG A 6 -17.89 -5.01 44.94
CA ARG A 6 -18.76 -5.14 43.74
C ARG A 6 -17.99 -5.80 42.58
N GLY A 7 -18.48 -6.94 42.11
CA GLY A 7 -18.23 -7.41 40.75
C GLY A 7 -19.36 -6.97 39.82
N VAL A 8 -19.15 -7.03 38.50
CA VAL A 8 -20.19 -7.27 37.47
C VAL A 8 -19.49 -7.80 36.22
N LEU A 9 -19.96 -8.97 35.76
CA LEU A 9 -19.83 -9.50 34.40
C LEU A 9 -20.56 -8.58 33.41
N ALA A 10 -20.02 -8.40 32.22
CA ALA A 10 -20.86 -8.25 31.02
C ALA A 10 -20.08 -8.75 29.80
N GLY A 11 -20.42 -9.94 29.33
CA GLY A 11 -20.20 -10.32 27.94
C GLY A 11 -21.33 -9.74 27.09
N ILE A 12 -21.02 -9.35 25.86
CA ILE A 12 -21.99 -9.30 24.76
C ILE A 12 -21.26 -9.84 23.52
N GLY A 13 -21.55 -11.09 23.23
CA GLY A 13 -21.42 -11.65 21.89
C GLY A 13 -22.74 -11.52 21.15
N ALA A 14 -22.61 -11.46 19.82
CA ALA A 14 -23.59 -11.77 18.79
C ALA A 14 -24.82 -10.86 18.62
N SER A 15 -24.98 -10.40 17.38
CA SER A 15 -26.27 -10.59 16.69
C SER A 15 -26.08 -10.51 15.18
N SER A 16 -26.02 -11.70 14.58
CA SER A 16 -26.32 -11.96 13.19
C SER A 16 -27.83 -11.94 12.97
N PHE A 17 -28.20 -11.56 11.74
CA PHE A 17 -29.48 -11.74 11.06
C PHE A 17 -30.41 -12.86 11.57
N LEU A 18 -31.71 -12.54 11.62
CA LEU A 18 -32.77 -13.40 11.08
C LEU A 18 -34.04 -12.57 10.80
N ALA A 19 -34.53 -12.71 9.58
CA ALA A 19 -35.81 -12.22 9.11
C ALA A 19 -36.94 -13.16 9.55
N ALA A 20 -38.14 -12.61 9.79
CA ALA A 20 -39.39 -13.35 9.74
C ALA A 20 -40.53 -12.39 9.36
N CYS A 21 -41.21 -12.71 8.26
CA CYS A 21 -42.50 -12.15 7.86
C CYS A 21 -43.62 -12.75 8.72
N GLY A 22 -44.71 -12.01 8.91
CA GLY A 22 -45.96 -12.55 9.45
C GLY A 22 -46.97 -11.45 9.79
N ASP A 23 -47.91 -11.21 8.90
CA ASP A 23 -49.19 -10.57 9.18
C ASP A 23 -50.04 -11.45 10.12
N GLU A 24 -50.76 -10.84 11.07
CA GLU A 24 -52.19 -11.08 11.32
C GLU A 24 -52.71 -10.21 12.48
N GLY A 25 -54.02 -9.94 12.44
CA GLY A 25 -54.69 -8.83 13.10
C GLY A 25 -54.92 -8.97 14.61
N GLY A 26 -55.17 -7.83 15.23
CA GLY A 26 -55.51 -7.72 16.65
C GLY A 26 -56.15 -6.38 16.95
N THR A 27 -57.43 -6.42 17.25
CA THR A 27 -58.35 -5.31 17.48
C THR A 27 -58.08 -4.51 18.76
N GLY A 28 -58.21 -3.18 18.68
CA GLY A 28 -58.91 -2.36 19.67
C GLY A 28 -58.16 -1.96 20.95
N ALA A 29 -57.55 -0.78 20.92
CA ALA A 29 -57.41 0.08 22.11
C ALA A 29 -57.50 1.56 21.70
N SER A 30 -58.31 2.32 22.43
CA SER A 30 -58.69 3.70 22.11
C SER A 30 -57.50 4.65 22.02
N SER A 31 -57.37 5.33 20.87
CA SER A 31 -56.37 6.38 20.63
C SER A 31 -56.73 7.66 21.39
N LEU A 32 -55.85 8.07 22.30
CA LEU A 32 -55.81 9.45 22.79
C LEU A 32 -55.44 10.39 21.63
N PRO A 33 -55.99 11.62 21.56
CA PRO A 33 -55.62 12.56 20.53
C PRO A 33 -54.15 12.98 20.71
N LEU A 34 -53.33 12.76 19.68
CA LEU A 34 -51.96 13.28 19.62
C LEU A 34 -51.99 14.81 19.60
N PRO A 35 -51.06 15.49 20.29
CA PRO A 35 -50.88 16.93 20.15
C PRO A 35 -50.53 17.26 18.69
N ALA A 36 -51.08 18.38 18.19
CA ALA A 36 -50.77 18.89 16.86
C ALA A 36 -49.26 19.01 16.68
N ALA A 37 -48.73 18.38 15.61
CA ALA A 37 -47.33 18.45 15.26
C ALA A 37 -46.93 19.90 14.98
N THR A 38 -45.97 20.42 15.75
CA THR A 38 -45.30 21.68 15.45
C THR A 38 -44.63 21.56 14.08
N PRO A 39 -44.84 22.51 13.14
CA PRO A 39 -44.12 22.49 11.87
C PRO A 39 -42.61 22.46 12.13
N ALA A 40 -41.92 21.46 11.59
CA ALA A 40 -40.47 21.43 11.59
C ALA A 40 -39.96 22.72 10.94
N ALA A 41 -39.02 23.40 11.60
CA ALA A 41 -38.39 24.58 11.02
C ALA A 41 -37.78 24.20 9.66
N SER A 42 -38.13 24.97 8.63
CA SER A 42 -37.53 24.82 7.31
C SER A 42 -36.00 24.88 7.46
N PRO A 43 -35.23 23.92 6.92
CA PRO A 43 -33.78 23.94 7.07
C PRO A 43 -33.25 25.25 6.50
N THR A 44 -32.50 25.99 7.31
CA THR A 44 -31.78 27.17 6.85
C THR A 44 -30.89 26.74 5.68
N PRO A 45 -31.02 27.34 4.47
CA PRO A 45 -30.18 26.98 3.35
C PRO A 45 -28.71 27.19 3.74
N THR A 46 -27.93 26.10 3.72
CA THR A 46 -26.48 26.18 3.88
C THR A 46 -25.95 27.03 2.72
N PRO A 47 -25.15 28.09 2.97
CA PRO A 47 -24.57 28.89 1.90
C PRO A 47 -23.85 27.97 0.92
N ALA A 48 -24.16 28.12 -0.38
CA ALA A 48 -23.40 27.42 -1.42
C ALA A 48 -21.92 27.83 -1.29
N PRO A 49 -20.98 26.88 -1.24
CA PRO A 49 -19.58 27.22 -1.07
C PRO A 49 -19.09 28.05 -2.25
N THR A 50 -18.46 29.19 -1.94
CA THR A 50 -17.90 30.07 -2.96
C THR A 50 -16.75 29.36 -3.69
N PRO A 51 -16.75 29.29 -5.03
CA PRO A 51 -15.68 28.63 -5.77
C PRO A 51 -14.30 29.26 -5.57
N ARG A 52 -13.24 28.44 -5.62
CA ARG A 52 -11.85 28.89 -5.45
C ARG A 52 -11.28 29.47 -6.75
N SER A 53 -10.92 30.76 -6.75
CA SER A 53 -10.37 31.47 -7.92
C SER A 53 -8.86 31.78 -7.85
N GLY A 54 -8.18 31.38 -6.78
CA GLY A 54 -6.73 31.64 -6.62
C GLY A 54 -5.85 30.74 -7.48
N SER A 55 -4.59 31.14 -7.71
CA SER A 55 -3.56 30.28 -8.31
C SER A 55 -3.39 28.98 -7.51
N THR A 56 -3.01 27.90 -8.20
CA THR A 56 -2.75 26.61 -7.56
C THR A 56 -1.50 25.96 -8.14
N ALA A 57 -0.58 25.60 -7.28
CA ALA A 57 0.62 24.84 -7.59
C ALA A 57 0.45 23.39 -7.12
N ILE A 58 0.65 22.45 -8.06
CA ILE A 58 0.45 21.02 -7.84
C ILE A 58 1.79 20.31 -8.00
N LEU A 59 2.14 19.47 -7.04
CA LEU A 59 3.27 18.54 -7.13
C LEU A 59 2.74 17.11 -7.24
N THR A 60 3.30 16.33 -8.16
CA THR A 60 3.07 14.89 -8.25
C THR A 60 4.34 14.14 -7.88
N LEU A 61 4.20 13.18 -6.98
CA LEU A 61 5.21 12.21 -6.57
C LEU A 61 4.71 10.80 -6.83
N GLY A 62 5.62 9.84 -6.91
CA GLY A 62 5.31 8.42 -7.00
C GLY A 62 6.05 7.71 -8.11
N MET A 63 5.39 6.68 -8.63
CA MET A 63 5.93 5.74 -9.61
C MET A 63 5.46 5.99 -11.05
N SER A 64 5.82 5.08 -11.96
CA SER A 64 5.60 5.16 -13.40
C SER A 64 4.13 5.39 -13.82
N VAL A 65 3.13 4.88 -13.10
CA VAL A 65 1.71 5.21 -13.37
C VAL A 65 1.46 6.71 -13.26
N PHE A 66 2.02 7.37 -12.24
CA PHE A 66 1.85 8.80 -12.00
C PHE A 66 2.73 9.65 -12.93
N GLN A 67 3.74 9.05 -13.54
CA GLN A 67 4.47 9.63 -14.67
C GLN A 67 3.69 9.54 -16.01
N GLY A 68 2.65 8.69 -16.07
CA GLY A 68 1.93 8.36 -17.31
C GLY A 68 2.68 7.37 -18.21
N ALA A 69 3.62 6.61 -17.66
CA ALA A 69 4.45 5.68 -18.42
C ALA A 69 3.65 4.50 -18.97
N ASP A 70 4.17 3.89 -20.04
CA ASP A 70 3.67 2.66 -20.68
C ASP A 70 2.17 2.69 -21.04
N LEU A 71 1.62 3.87 -21.31
CA LEU A 71 0.27 4.02 -21.87
C LEU A 71 0.22 3.69 -23.37
N VAL A 72 1.37 3.77 -24.05
CA VAL A 72 1.54 3.49 -25.47
C VAL A 72 2.92 2.87 -25.71
N GLY A 73 3.01 2.06 -26.78
CA GLY A 73 4.25 1.40 -27.19
C GLY A 73 5.38 2.36 -27.56
N ALA A 74 6.62 1.86 -27.55
CA ALA A 74 7.83 2.67 -27.79
C ALA A 74 7.85 3.37 -29.17
N ASN A 75 7.13 2.83 -30.15
CA ASN A 75 7.06 3.36 -31.51
C ASN A 75 6.01 4.48 -31.68
N TYR A 76 5.34 4.91 -30.61
CA TYR A 76 4.30 5.94 -30.67
C TYR A 76 4.92 7.33 -30.95
N PRO A 77 4.50 8.05 -32.02
CA PRO A 77 4.94 9.42 -32.28
C PRO A 77 4.59 10.34 -31.12
N ASP A 78 5.52 11.16 -30.64
CA ASP A 78 5.30 12.05 -29.49
C ASP A 78 4.91 11.31 -28.19
N ARG A 79 5.38 10.06 -28.01
CA ARG A 79 5.13 9.22 -26.82
C ARG A 79 5.24 9.98 -25.51
N GLU A 80 6.28 10.79 -25.35
CA GLU A 80 6.49 11.57 -24.13
C GLU A 80 5.40 12.62 -23.89
N ALA A 81 4.98 13.33 -24.93
CA ALA A 81 3.88 14.30 -24.83
C ALA A 81 2.56 13.58 -24.52
N PHE A 82 2.30 12.45 -25.17
CA PHE A 82 1.11 11.64 -24.93
C PHE A 82 1.05 11.12 -23.49
N MET A 83 2.13 10.52 -23.00
CA MET A 83 2.23 10.02 -21.62
C MET A 83 1.99 11.14 -20.60
N ARG A 84 2.61 12.30 -20.80
CA ARG A 84 2.38 13.47 -19.92
C ARG A 84 0.93 13.95 -19.94
N ALA A 85 0.29 13.97 -21.11
CA ALA A 85 -1.10 14.41 -21.26
C ALA A 85 -2.10 13.45 -20.57
N HIS A 86 -1.72 12.20 -20.33
CA HIS A 86 -2.57 11.16 -19.75
C HIS A 86 -2.08 10.67 -18.38
N ALA A 87 -1.16 11.38 -17.75
CA ALA A 87 -0.79 11.14 -16.36
C ALA A 87 -2.00 11.39 -15.43
N PRO A 88 -2.21 10.61 -14.36
CA PRO A 88 -3.36 10.74 -13.47
C PRO A 88 -3.65 12.17 -13.00
N VAL A 89 -2.65 12.86 -12.47
CA VAL A 89 -2.80 14.23 -11.92
C VAL A 89 -3.04 15.26 -13.02
N ARG A 90 -2.70 14.94 -14.28
CA ARG A 90 -3.00 15.81 -15.41
C ARG A 90 -4.50 15.99 -15.62
N TYR A 91 -5.29 14.92 -15.42
CA TYR A 91 -6.75 15.01 -15.47
C TYR A 91 -7.34 15.93 -14.39
N PHE A 92 -6.72 15.99 -13.20
CA PHE A 92 -7.09 16.94 -12.17
C PHE A 92 -6.76 18.37 -12.61
N ALA A 93 -5.52 18.60 -13.06
CA ALA A 93 -5.04 19.91 -13.43
C ALA A 93 -5.82 20.51 -14.61
N ASP A 94 -6.08 19.72 -15.66
CA ASP A 94 -6.83 20.16 -16.83
C ASP A 94 -8.30 20.44 -16.49
N ARG A 95 -8.95 19.60 -15.67
CA ARG A 95 -10.31 19.87 -15.21
C ARG A 95 -10.38 21.16 -14.38
N LEU A 96 -9.43 21.38 -13.48
CA LEU A 96 -9.36 22.59 -12.67
C LEU A 96 -9.13 23.85 -13.52
N ARG A 97 -8.29 23.78 -14.57
CA ARG A 97 -8.09 24.87 -15.54
C ARG A 97 -9.41 25.22 -16.22
N THR A 98 -10.11 24.24 -16.78
CA THR A 98 -11.41 24.45 -17.44
C THR A 98 -12.43 25.09 -16.50
N LEU A 99 -12.52 24.63 -15.25
CA LEU A 99 -13.46 25.19 -14.26
C LEU A 99 -13.13 26.65 -13.90
N ARG A 100 -11.84 27.04 -13.92
CA ARG A 100 -11.40 28.41 -13.59
C ARG A 100 -11.53 29.37 -14.75
N GLU A 101 -11.26 28.92 -15.97
CA GLU A 101 -11.51 29.71 -17.18
C GLU A 101 -12.98 30.13 -17.28
N GLN A 102 -13.90 29.26 -16.86
CA GLN A 102 -15.33 29.54 -16.82
C GLN A 102 -15.74 30.55 -15.73
N ASN A 103 -14.92 30.78 -14.70
CA ASN A 103 -15.30 31.50 -13.47
C ASN A 103 -14.40 32.71 -13.12
N GLY A 104 -13.61 33.23 -14.07
CA GLY A 104 -12.88 34.50 -13.87
C GLY A 104 -11.40 34.37 -13.50
N GLY A 105 -10.76 33.23 -13.78
CA GLY A 105 -9.30 33.10 -13.79
C GLY A 105 -8.68 32.37 -12.58
N GLY A 106 -7.35 32.25 -12.63
CA GLY A 106 -6.51 31.52 -11.68
C GLY A 106 -5.54 30.58 -12.39
N VAL A 107 -4.23 30.69 -12.12
CA VAL A 107 -3.20 29.89 -12.81
C VAL A 107 -3.07 28.52 -12.14
N VAL A 108 -3.12 27.44 -12.93
CA VAL A 108 -2.80 26.08 -12.45
C VAL A 108 -1.42 25.68 -12.96
N THR A 109 -0.45 25.64 -12.05
CA THR A 109 0.91 25.15 -12.32
C THR A 109 1.08 23.75 -11.80
N GLU A 110 1.81 22.92 -12.53
CA GLU A 110 2.00 21.51 -12.23
C GLU A 110 3.49 21.18 -12.36
N LEU A 111 4.02 20.46 -11.38
CA LEU A 111 5.30 19.77 -11.46
C LEU A 111 5.05 18.28 -11.25
N ASN A 112 5.37 17.47 -12.25
CA ASN A 112 5.39 16.02 -12.10
C ASN A 112 6.82 15.56 -11.81
N ALA A 113 7.08 15.13 -10.58
CA ALA A 113 8.36 14.61 -10.10
C ALA A 113 8.30 13.10 -9.82
N ALA A 114 7.27 12.40 -10.30
CA ALA A 114 7.18 10.94 -10.22
C ALA A 114 8.31 10.29 -11.04
N VAL A 115 8.85 9.19 -10.50
CA VAL A 115 10.00 8.47 -11.08
C VAL A 115 9.60 7.04 -11.39
N GLY A 116 9.71 6.64 -12.66
CA GLY A 116 9.47 5.27 -13.07
C GLY A 116 10.37 4.26 -12.34
N GLY A 117 9.79 3.13 -11.92
CA GLY A 117 10.49 2.08 -11.19
C GLY A 117 10.77 2.37 -9.70
N SER A 118 10.40 3.54 -9.19
CA SER A 118 10.58 3.88 -7.77
C SER A 118 9.64 3.11 -6.85
N PHE A 119 10.09 2.87 -5.62
CA PHE A 119 9.28 2.36 -4.52
C PHE A 119 8.80 3.52 -3.64
N ASP A 120 7.76 3.28 -2.86
CA ASP A 120 7.12 4.29 -2.00
C ASP A 120 8.09 5.00 -1.04
N ASN A 121 9.14 4.31 -0.58
CA ASN A 121 10.19 4.89 0.29
C ASN A 121 11.14 5.86 -0.45
N ASP A 122 11.12 5.91 -1.77
CA ASP A 122 11.93 6.84 -2.57
C ASP A 122 11.24 8.20 -2.73
N THR A 123 9.96 8.31 -2.38
CA THR A 123 9.18 9.54 -2.48
C THR A 123 9.73 10.75 -1.71
N PRO A 124 10.43 10.62 -0.57
CA PRO A 124 11.09 11.77 0.07
C PRO A 124 12.20 12.36 -0.80
N GLN A 125 12.94 11.52 -1.55
CA GLN A 125 13.98 11.98 -2.48
C GLN A 125 13.33 12.79 -3.60
N GLN A 126 12.22 12.30 -4.16
CA GLN A 126 11.45 13.02 -5.18
C GLN A 126 10.97 14.37 -4.65
N TYR A 127 10.40 14.41 -3.44
CA TYR A 127 9.96 15.64 -2.80
C TYR A 127 11.12 16.64 -2.61
N ALA A 128 12.31 16.16 -2.24
CA ALA A 128 13.50 17.00 -2.07
C ALA A 128 13.97 17.64 -3.40
N THR A 129 13.72 17.03 -4.56
CA THR A 129 14.03 17.65 -5.86
C THR A 129 13.18 18.90 -6.16
N ALA A 130 12.04 19.05 -5.47
CA ALA A 130 11.15 20.20 -5.59
C ALA A 130 11.43 21.28 -4.52
N ASN A 131 12.55 21.18 -3.79
CA ASN A 131 12.92 22.11 -2.71
C ASN A 131 12.97 23.57 -3.20
N GLY A 132 12.55 24.51 -2.35
CA GLY A 132 12.49 25.93 -2.66
C GLY A 132 11.24 26.36 -3.46
N ARG A 133 10.33 25.44 -3.79
CA ARG A 133 9.03 25.74 -4.40
C ARG A 133 7.90 25.53 -3.38
N SER A 134 6.88 26.37 -3.44
CA SER A 134 5.64 26.19 -2.66
C SER A 134 4.57 25.54 -3.53
N PHE A 135 3.81 24.63 -2.93
CA PHE A 135 2.72 23.89 -3.57
C PHE A 135 1.49 23.96 -2.68
N ASP A 136 0.31 24.00 -3.28
CA ASP A 136 -0.97 23.92 -2.57
C ASP A 136 -1.39 22.46 -2.37
N LEU A 137 -1.10 21.62 -3.36
CA LEU A 137 -1.46 20.19 -3.37
C LEU A 137 -0.23 19.34 -3.70
N VAL A 138 -0.06 18.25 -2.96
CA VAL A 138 0.95 17.21 -3.29
C VAL A 138 0.24 15.88 -3.43
N PHE A 139 0.21 15.34 -4.65
CA PHE A 139 -0.33 14.01 -4.94
C PHE A 139 0.77 12.97 -4.82
N LEU A 140 0.52 11.89 -4.08
CA LEU A 140 1.44 10.77 -3.89
C LEU A 140 0.82 9.51 -4.51
N GLY A 141 1.29 9.11 -5.68
CA GLY A 141 0.91 7.88 -6.35
C GLY A 141 1.70 6.68 -5.85
N LEU A 142 1.10 5.85 -5.00
CA LEU A 142 1.77 4.83 -4.19
C LEU A 142 1.27 3.41 -4.50
N ALA A 143 1.89 2.41 -3.87
CA ALA A 143 1.50 1.00 -3.84
C ALA A 143 1.81 0.11 -5.05
N MET A 144 1.92 0.62 -6.28
CA MET A 144 2.03 -0.24 -7.47
C MET A 144 3.25 -1.18 -7.37
N ASN A 145 4.43 -0.58 -7.20
CA ASN A 145 5.69 -1.29 -7.07
C ASN A 145 5.82 -1.91 -5.69
N SER A 146 5.61 -1.12 -4.63
CA SER A 146 5.84 -1.57 -3.25
C SER A 146 4.83 -2.59 -2.74
N GLY A 147 3.56 -2.52 -3.15
CA GLY A 147 2.51 -3.45 -2.75
C GLY A 147 2.48 -4.75 -3.57
N SER A 148 3.24 -4.82 -4.67
CA SER A 148 3.42 -6.08 -5.42
C SER A 148 4.13 -7.11 -4.57
N ALA A 149 3.92 -8.42 -4.78
CA ALA A 149 4.68 -9.41 -4.03
C ALA A 149 6.21 -9.28 -4.28
N TYR A 150 6.60 -8.78 -5.46
CA TYR A 150 7.98 -8.42 -5.75
C TYR A 150 8.47 -7.19 -4.95
N GLY A 151 7.61 -6.21 -4.67
CA GLY A 151 7.94 -5.08 -3.80
C GLY A 151 7.94 -5.45 -2.33
N VAL A 152 6.89 -6.11 -1.85
CA VAL A 152 6.74 -6.51 -0.45
C VAL A 152 7.82 -7.52 -0.05
N HIS A 153 8.22 -8.43 -0.95
CA HIS A 153 9.09 -9.57 -0.62
C HIS A 153 10.41 -9.66 -1.40
N GLY A 154 10.58 -8.86 -2.45
CA GLY A 154 11.77 -8.89 -3.33
C GLY A 154 12.63 -7.64 -3.21
N ARG A 155 12.23 -6.54 -3.84
CA ARG A 155 13.09 -5.35 -4.03
C ARG A 155 12.69 -4.10 -3.23
N GLY A 156 11.51 -4.07 -2.63
CA GLY A 156 11.02 -2.92 -1.89
C GLY A 156 11.22 -3.07 -0.37
N PRO A 157 11.26 -1.96 0.38
CA PRO A 157 11.23 -2.06 1.83
C PRO A 157 9.87 -2.52 2.33
N ASN A 158 9.88 -3.12 3.53
CA ASN A 158 8.65 -3.59 4.16
C ASN A 158 7.66 -2.46 4.47
N ALA A 159 6.40 -2.85 4.72
CA ALA A 159 5.30 -1.93 4.97
C ALA A 159 5.51 -1.06 6.22
N ALA A 160 6.10 -1.58 7.30
CA ALA A 160 6.30 -0.84 8.54
C ALA A 160 7.37 0.26 8.41
N PHE A 161 8.51 -0.06 7.78
CA PHE A 161 9.55 0.92 7.46
C PHE A 161 8.99 2.00 6.55
N THR A 162 8.32 1.58 5.47
CA THR A 162 7.75 2.52 4.49
C THR A 162 6.69 3.42 5.13
N ARG A 163 5.83 2.87 6.01
CA ARG A 163 4.86 3.66 6.78
C ARG A 163 5.54 4.74 7.59
N GLY A 164 6.67 4.45 8.25
CA GLY A 164 7.45 5.45 8.98
C GLY A 164 7.97 6.56 8.08
N VAL A 165 8.59 6.19 6.96
CA VAL A 165 9.11 7.15 5.96
C VAL A 165 8.00 8.04 5.40
N LEU A 166 6.88 7.44 5.00
CA LEU A 166 5.74 8.18 4.43
C LEU A 166 5.05 9.05 5.49
N ARG A 167 4.94 8.61 6.75
CA ARG A 167 4.41 9.43 7.85
C ARG A 167 5.19 10.73 7.99
N ASP A 168 6.52 10.64 8.02
CA ASP A 168 7.39 11.80 8.14
C ASP A 168 7.26 12.73 6.93
N LEU A 169 7.15 12.16 5.72
CA LEU A 169 6.93 12.93 4.50
C LEU A 169 5.57 13.66 4.51
N LEU A 170 4.49 12.97 4.85
CA LEU A 170 3.15 13.56 4.90
C LEU A 170 3.08 14.71 5.91
N ASN A 171 3.69 14.55 7.09
CA ASN A 171 3.79 15.60 8.08
C ASN A 171 4.60 16.80 7.56
N ARG A 172 5.74 16.54 6.90
CA ARG A 172 6.58 17.59 6.29
C ARG A 172 5.82 18.38 5.23
N ILE A 173 5.06 17.72 4.37
CA ILE A 173 4.24 18.37 3.34
C ILE A 173 3.24 19.35 3.99
N LYS A 174 2.58 18.92 5.07
CA LYS A 174 1.62 19.75 5.81
C LYS A 174 2.30 20.93 6.51
N THR A 175 3.45 20.71 7.13
CA THR A 175 4.25 21.78 7.74
C THR A 175 4.66 22.83 6.72
N ASN A 176 4.91 22.43 5.47
CA ASN A 176 5.22 23.33 4.37
C ASN A 176 3.98 24.03 3.76
N GLY A 177 2.79 23.83 4.34
CA GLY A 177 1.55 24.52 3.96
C GLY A 177 0.75 23.85 2.84
N ALA A 178 1.19 22.71 2.31
CA ALA A 178 0.50 21.99 1.25
C ALA A 178 -0.44 20.91 1.81
N GLN A 179 -1.51 20.60 1.07
CA GLN A 179 -2.36 19.45 1.36
C GLN A 179 -1.79 18.20 0.66
N PRO A 180 -1.31 17.18 1.39
CA PRO A 180 -1.01 15.90 0.79
C PRO A 180 -2.30 15.15 0.43
N ILE A 181 -2.30 14.48 -0.71
CA ILE A 181 -3.35 13.59 -1.18
C ILE A 181 -2.68 12.27 -1.57
N VAL A 182 -2.97 11.21 -0.83
CA VAL A 182 -2.46 9.88 -1.15
C VAL A 182 -3.37 9.24 -2.18
N CYS A 183 -2.77 8.60 -3.16
CA CYS A 183 -3.44 7.88 -4.22
C CYS A 183 -2.88 6.46 -4.21
N ASN A 184 -3.66 5.48 -3.73
CA ASN A 184 -3.27 4.08 -3.94
C ASN A 184 -3.38 3.76 -5.43
N THR A 185 -2.83 2.63 -5.88
CA THR A 185 -2.91 2.25 -7.30
C THR A 185 -3.30 0.79 -7.43
N ILE A 186 -3.89 0.45 -8.57
CA ILE A 186 -3.95 -0.96 -8.98
C ILE A 186 -2.65 -1.35 -9.67
N HIS A 187 -2.14 -2.52 -9.34
CA HIS A 187 -1.09 -3.17 -10.13
C HIS A 187 -1.44 -4.65 -10.33
N PRO A 188 -2.07 -4.99 -11.45
CA PRO A 188 -2.91 -6.17 -11.41
C PRO A 188 -2.36 -7.42 -12.08
N TRP A 189 -1.12 -7.81 -11.77
CA TRP A 189 -0.57 -9.00 -12.42
C TRP A 189 -0.58 -10.24 -11.51
N PRO A 190 -1.74 -10.91 -11.33
CA PRO A 190 -1.83 -12.16 -10.60
C PRO A 190 -1.06 -13.30 -11.29
N GLU A 191 -0.74 -13.19 -12.58
CA GLU A 191 -0.18 -14.29 -13.38
C GLU A 191 1.36 -14.33 -13.52
N LYS A 192 2.10 -13.27 -13.17
CA LYS A 192 3.58 -13.26 -13.37
C LYS A 192 4.44 -13.34 -12.13
N ILE A 193 3.83 -13.45 -10.96
CA ILE A 193 4.56 -13.77 -9.75
C ILE A 193 4.47 -15.27 -9.53
N THR A 194 5.46 -15.99 -10.03
CA THR A 194 5.66 -17.40 -9.72
C THR A 194 6.51 -17.53 -8.46
N ALA A 195 6.40 -18.67 -7.78
CA ALA A 195 7.33 -19.04 -6.72
C ALA A 195 8.79 -18.93 -7.20
N ASP A 196 9.07 -19.31 -8.46
CA ASP A 196 10.39 -19.22 -9.08
C ASP A 196 10.90 -17.78 -9.23
N ASN A 197 10.04 -16.82 -9.57
CA ASN A 197 10.43 -15.41 -9.70
C ASN A 197 10.73 -14.78 -8.33
N ILE A 198 9.94 -15.13 -7.31
CA ILE A 198 10.22 -14.75 -5.92
C ILE A 198 11.54 -15.39 -5.47
N GLN A 199 11.70 -16.70 -5.65
CA GLN A 199 12.92 -17.41 -5.28
C GLN A 199 14.16 -16.86 -5.98
N ARG A 200 14.09 -16.50 -7.26
CA ARG A 200 15.21 -15.90 -8.00
C ARG A 200 15.64 -14.56 -7.41
N ALA A 201 14.69 -13.67 -7.12
CA ALA A 201 14.98 -12.39 -6.47
C ALA A 201 15.68 -12.58 -5.11
N LEU A 202 15.28 -13.60 -4.36
CA LEU A 202 15.87 -13.93 -3.06
C LEU A 202 17.23 -14.66 -3.17
N GLN A 203 17.39 -15.54 -4.16
CA GLN A 203 18.62 -16.29 -4.45
C GLN A 203 19.74 -15.37 -4.94
N GLU A 204 19.41 -14.31 -5.69
CA GLU A 204 20.35 -13.27 -6.10
C GLU A 204 20.85 -12.42 -4.92
N GLY A 205 20.36 -12.65 -3.69
CA GLY A 205 20.59 -11.76 -2.55
C GLY A 205 19.93 -10.39 -2.73
N VAL A 206 19.06 -10.26 -3.74
CA VAL A 206 18.29 -9.07 -4.10
C VAL A 206 16.96 -9.08 -3.34
N ALA A 207 17.05 -9.42 -2.06
CA ALA A 207 16.02 -9.26 -1.05
C ALA A 207 16.48 -8.11 -0.16
N TRP A 208 16.03 -6.87 -0.34
CA TRP A 208 16.41 -5.82 0.62
C TRP A 208 15.37 -4.74 0.97
N PRO A 209 15.21 -4.40 2.28
CA PRO A 209 16.00 -4.92 3.40
C PRO A 209 15.47 -6.24 3.99
N PRO A 210 16.30 -7.31 3.97
CA PRO A 210 16.17 -8.53 4.74
C PRO A 210 16.50 -8.22 6.20
N GLN A 211 15.71 -7.34 6.81
CA GLN A 211 15.84 -6.95 8.21
C GLN A 211 14.52 -7.14 8.97
N SER A 212 13.42 -7.36 8.25
CA SER A 212 12.09 -7.56 8.83
C SER A 212 11.54 -8.98 8.71
N ALA A 213 11.96 -9.72 7.67
CA ALA A 213 11.47 -11.07 7.37
C ALA A 213 12.59 -12.13 7.38
N THR A 214 13.77 -11.82 6.84
CA THR A 214 14.95 -12.69 6.86
C THR A 214 16.11 -12.02 7.58
N LEU A 215 17.00 -12.76 8.23
CA LEU A 215 18.13 -12.20 8.98
C LEU A 215 19.18 -11.67 8.00
N HIS A 216 19.59 -10.41 8.12
CA HIS A 216 20.83 -9.90 7.52
C HIS A 216 21.32 -8.69 8.32
N GLN A 217 22.16 -8.94 9.32
CA GLN A 217 22.64 -7.88 10.19
C GLN A 217 23.96 -8.24 10.84
N PHE A 218 24.66 -7.21 11.32
CA PHE A 218 25.75 -7.43 12.25
C PHE A 218 25.19 -7.89 13.60
N THR A 219 25.73 -8.98 14.11
CA THR A 219 25.34 -9.59 15.39
C THR A 219 26.55 -10.26 16.04
N THR A 220 26.52 -10.42 17.36
CA THR A 220 27.54 -11.19 18.07
C THR A 220 27.08 -12.63 18.24
N LEU A 221 27.81 -13.57 17.61
CA LEU A 221 27.54 -15.00 17.71
C LEU A 221 28.69 -15.72 18.43
N ARG A 222 28.34 -16.64 19.31
CA ARG A 222 29.25 -17.65 19.87
C ARG A 222 29.12 -18.93 19.06
N PHE A 223 30.24 -19.40 18.52
CA PHE A 223 30.35 -20.70 17.88
C PHE A 223 30.94 -21.71 18.87
N ASP A 224 30.32 -22.88 18.98
CA ASP A 224 30.81 -24.02 19.76
C ASP A 224 31.01 -25.21 18.82
N GLN A 225 32.27 -25.48 18.50
CA GLN A 225 32.65 -26.59 17.63
C GLN A 225 32.39 -27.96 18.23
N SER A 226 32.45 -28.09 19.55
CA SER A 226 32.27 -29.38 20.22
C SER A 226 30.81 -29.82 20.26
N ALA A 227 29.91 -28.85 20.32
CA ALA A 227 28.46 -29.07 20.36
C ALA A 227 27.75 -28.82 19.02
N ASP A 228 28.48 -28.34 18.01
CA ASP A 228 27.94 -27.82 16.74
C ASP A 228 26.80 -26.82 16.97
N ASP A 229 27.04 -25.88 17.89
CA ASP A 229 26.06 -24.86 18.24
C ASP A 229 26.49 -23.47 17.82
N ILE A 230 25.50 -22.65 17.47
CA ILE A 230 25.64 -21.22 17.24
C ILE A 230 24.66 -20.50 18.18
N ILE A 231 25.19 -19.61 19.00
CA ILE A 231 24.41 -18.90 20.02
C ILE A 231 24.48 -17.40 19.73
N SER A 232 23.33 -16.76 19.53
CA SER A 232 23.24 -15.30 19.48
C SER A 232 23.40 -14.71 20.88
N GLN A 233 24.36 -13.80 21.04
CA GLN A 233 24.62 -13.13 22.33
C GLN A 233 23.76 -11.88 22.54
N ASP A 234 23.14 -11.36 21.47
CA ASP A 234 22.41 -10.09 21.43
C ASP A 234 20.92 -10.24 21.11
N GLY A 235 20.39 -11.47 21.12
CA GLY A 235 18.97 -11.73 20.86
C GLY A 235 18.57 -11.70 19.38
N ALA A 236 19.55 -11.65 18.46
CA ALA A 236 19.32 -11.64 17.02
C ALA A 236 18.58 -12.88 16.52
N PHE A 237 18.69 -14.02 17.21
CA PHE A 237 17.95 -15.24 16.87
C PHE A 237 16.58 -15.34 17.56
N ALA A 238 16.39 -14.69 18.72
CA ALA A 238 15.13 -14.71 19.44
C ALA A 238 14.09 -13.75 18.86
N THR A 239 14.52 -12.66 18.24
CA THR A 239 13.65 -11.56 17.82
C THR A 239 13.73 -11.28 16.33
N GLY A 240 12.83 -10.44 15.83
CA GLY A 240 12.84 -10.00 14.45
C GLY A 240 12.86 -11.18 13.47
N PRO A 241 13.65 -11.11 12.39
CA PRO A 241 13.76 -12.18 11.41
C PRO A 241 14.46 -13.45 11.87
N GLY A 242 15.39 -13.34 12.82
CA GLY A 242 16.19 -14.49 13.25
C GLY A 242 15.35 -15.58 13.89
N ARG A 243 14.14 -15.24 14.41
CA ARG A 243 13.15 -16.21 14.92
C ARG A 243 12.76 -17.28 13.89
N PHE A 244 12.91 -16.99 12.60
CA PHE A 244 12.61 -17.92 11.51
C PHE A 244 13.81 -18.82 11.13
N LEU A 245 14.94 -18.76 11.85
CA LEU A 245 15.96 -19.82 11.79
C LEU A 245 15.44 -21.05 12.55
N ILE A 246 14.87 -22.00 11.82
CA ILE A 246 14.31 -23.27 12.32
C ILE A 246 15.07 -24.45 11.71
N ALA A 247 14.72 -25.68 12.12
CA ALA A 247 15.31 -26.88 11.51
C ALA A 247 15.12 -26.85 9.97
N GLY A 248 16.20 -27.11 9.23
CA GLY A 248 16.25 -27.03 7.77
C GLY A 248 16.70 -25.68 7.20
N SER A 249 16.61 -24.57 7.97
CA SER A 249 17.07 -23.25 7.52
C SER A 249 18.57 -23.23 7.24
N LEU A 250 19.02 -22.39 6.30
CA LEU A 250 20.43 -22.16 6.05
C LEU A 250 20.84 -20.78 6.59
N LEU A 251 21.91 -20.73 7.37
CA LEU A 251 22.52 -19.53 7.92
C LEU A 251 23.90 -19.34 7.28
N ARG A 252 24.13 -18.23 6.60
CA ARG A 252 25.44 -17.86 6.07
C ARG A 252 26.12 -16.85 6.98
N ILE A 253 27.40 -17.06 7.25
CA ILE A 253 28.26 -16.05 7.86
C ILE A 253 28.97 -15.33 6.73
N VAL A 254 28.53 -14.11 6.43
CA VAL A 254 29.03 -13.34 5.28
C VAL A 254 30.43 -12.82 5.56
N SER A 255 30.65 -12.26 6.76
CA SER A 255 31.93 -11.70 7.19
C SER A 255 32.08 -11.69 8.71
N GLY A 256 33.32 -11.54 9.20
CA GLY A 256 33.66 -11.36 10.61
C GLY A 256 33.71 -12.64 11.44
N GLY A 257 33.45 -13.80 10.83
CA GLY A 257 33.34 -15.11 11.51
C GLY A 257 34.66 -15.83 11.77
N GLY A 258 35.80 -15.22 11.46
CA GLY A 258 37.10 -15.90 11.50
C GLY A 258 37.10 -17.12 10.58
N ALA A 259 37.47 -18.30 11.08
CA ALA A 259 37.43 -19.55 10.32
C ALA A 259 36.01 -20.00 9.92
N ASN A 260 34.96 -19.40 10.50
CA ASN A 260 33.57 -19.64 10.13
C ASN A 260 33.06 -18.71 9.02
N GLU A 261 33.86 -17.72 8.60
CA GLU A 261 33.49 -16.79 7.53
C GLU A 261 33.25 -17.51 6.19
N GLY A 262 32.25 -17.05 5.44
CA GLY A 262 31.83 -17.62 4.16
C GLY A 262 31.02 -18.91 4.27
N ARG A 263 31.01 -19.58 5.43
CA ARG A 263 30.32 -20.87 5.61
C ARG A 263 28.80 -20.71 5.62
N ILE A 264 28.13 -21.75 5.11
CA ILE A 264 26.68 -21.92 5.16
C ILE A 264 26.39 -23.07 6.12
N PHE A 265 25.63 -22.77 7.16
CA PHE A 265 25.24 -23.69 8.22
C PHE A 265 23.80 -24.13 8.00
N GLN A 266 23.57 -25.43 7.84
CA GLN A 266 22.22 -25.97 7.90
C GLN A 266 21.82 -26.19 9.36
N VAL A 267 20.77 -25.51 9.80
CA VAL A 267 20.23 -25.63 11.15
C VAL A 267 19.59 -27.01 11.27
N ALA A 268 20.13 -27.84 12.16
CA ALA A 268 19.57 -29.16 12.46
C ALA A 268 18.39 -29.03 13.45
N GLN A 269 18.53 -28.15 14.46
CA GLN A 269 17.52 -27.96 15.49
C GLN A 269 17.64 -26.56 16.10
N ARG A 270 16.51 -25.94 16.46
CA ARG A 270 16.49 -24.79 17.37
C ARG A 270 16.36 -25.29 18.81
N LEU A 271 17.37 -25.05 19.62
CA LEU A 271 17.43 -25.55 21.01
C LEU A 271 16.79 -24.56 22.00
N SER A 272 16.90 -23.26 21.72
CA SER A 272 16.26 -22.18 22.47
C SER A 272 16.06 -20.97 21.56
N PRO A 273 15.40 -19.88 22.02
CA PRO A 273 15.27 -18.66 21.21
C PRO A 273 16.59 -18.13 20.64
N ASP A 274 17.70 -18.31 21.36
CA ASP A 274 19.01 -17.78 20.96
C ASP A 274 20.04 -18.84 20.55
N ARG A 275 19.69 -20.13 20.61
CA ARG A 275 20.63 -21.23 20.34
C ARG A 275 20.14 -22.13 19.24
N LEU A 276 20.98 -22.28 18.22
CA LEU A 276 20.78 -23.19 17.10
C LEU A 276 21.82 -24.30 17.17
N ARG A 277 21.39 -25.54 16.95
CA ARG A 277 22.27 -26.64 16.57
C ARG A 277 22.34 -26.71 15.06
N VAL A 278 23.55 -26.80 14.52
CA VAL A 278 23.80 -26.99 13.09
C VAL A 278 24.18 -28.43 12.80
N GLN A 279 24.30 -28.79 11.52
CA GLN A 279 24.76 -30.13 11.16
C GLN A 279 26.14 -30.46 11.78
N PRO A 280 26.38 -31.73 12.13
CA PRO A 280 27.64 -32.14 12.76
C PRO A 280 28.88 -31.71 11.99
N ALA A 281 29.94 -31.33 12.72
CA ALA A 281 31.22 -30.87 12.18
C ALA A 281 31.13 -29.65 11.24
N SER A 282 30.08 -28.84 11.35
CA SER A 282 29.90 -27.66 10.49
C SER A 282 30.67 -26.45 11.00
N VAL A 283 30.85 -26.34 12.32
CA VAL A 283 31.58 -25.23 12.96
C VAL A 283 33.09 -25.48 12.84
N ALA A 284 33.80 -24.53 12.23
CA ALA A 284 35.24 -24.64 11.94
C ALA A 284 36.12 -24.30 13.14
N ALA A 285 35.68 -23.34 13.96
CA ALA A 285 36.37 -22.91 15.16
C ALA A 285 35.39 -22.35 16.19
N SER A 286 35.65 -22.63 17.46
CA SER A 286 34.92 -22.02 18.57
C SER A 286 35.34 -20.57 18.80
N GLY A 287 34.43 -19.75 19.32
CA GLY A 287 34.73 -18.38 19.75
C GLY A 287 33.56 -17.43 19.59
N ASP A 288 33.71 -16.23 20.15
CA ASP A 288 32.74 -15.13 20.05
C ASP A 288 33.18 -14.16 18.96
N PHE A 289 32.33 -13.95 17.97
CA PHE A 289 32.63 -13.12 16.82
C PHE A 289 31.51 -12.14 16.55
N ARG A 290 31.86 -10.90 16.22
CA ARG A 290 30.92 -9.95 15.62
C ARG A 290 30.89 -10.20 14.12
N VAL A 291 29.78 -10.77 13.66
CA VAL A 291 29.63 -11.26 12.29
C VAL A 291 28.54 -10.53 11.55
N LEU A 292 28.63 -10.48 10.22
CA LEU A 292 27.47 -10.24 9.36
C LEU A 292 26.79 -11.58 9.09
N ALA A 293 25.67 -11.84 9.77
CA ALA A 293 24.91 -13.08 9.64
C ALA A 293 23.74 -12.90 8.66
N GLN A 294 23.49 -13.90 7.80
CA GLN A 294 22.47 -13.85 6.76
C GLN A 294 21.66 -15.15 6.69
N HIS A 295 20.33 -15.07 6.58
CA HIS A 295 19.49 -16.17 6.09
C HIS A 295 19.83 -16.47 4.62
N HIS A 296 20.27 -17.69 4.34
CA HIS A 296 20.60 -18.13 2.99
C HIS A 296 19.47 -18.99 2.43
N ALA A 297 19.01 -18.70 1.20
CA ALA A 297 17.93 -19.42 0.52
C ALA A 297 16.76 -19.85 1.45
N PRO A 298 16.16 -18.90 2.21
CA PRO A 298 15.17 -19.26 3.22
C PRO A 298 13.90 -19.82 2.58
N ASP A 299 13.25 -20.77 3.27
CA ASP A 299 11.86 -21.13 2.96
C ASP A 299 10.96 -19.95 3.34
N LEU A 300 10.13 -19.54 2.40
CA LEU A 300 9.33 -18.32 2.47
C LEU A 300 7.92 -18.55 2.98
N GLU A 301 7.42 -19.78 2.90
CA GLU A 301 6.10 -20.13 3.40
C GLU A 301 5.90 -19.75 4.88
N PRO A 302 6.84 -19.99 5.80
CA PRO A 302 6.67 -19.59 7.20
C PRO A 302 7.07 -18.14 7.49
N ILE A 303 7.67 -17.43 6.52
CA ILE A 303 8.31 -16.13 6.73
C ILE A 303 7.43 -14.98 6.23
N LEU A 304 6.87 -15.13 5.03
CA LEU A 304 6.15 -14.07 4.36
C LEU A 304 4.70 -14.04 4.78
N ASP A 305 4.17 -12.83 4.93
CA ASP A 305 2.75 -12.59 5.16
C ASP A 305 2.17 -11.71 4.05
N PRO A 306 1.25 -12.22 3.21
CA PRO A 306 0.81 -13.62 3.14
C PRO A 306 1.91 -14.53 2.54
N PRO A 307 1.88 -15.85 2.79
CA PRO A 307 2.87 -16.77 2.23
C PRO A 307 2.72 -16.89 0.70
N PRO A 308 3.79 -17.30 -0.04
CA PRO A 308 3.75 -17.44 -1.49
C PRO A 308 2.56 -18.26 -2.00
N SER A 309 2.25 -19.38 -1.36
CA SER A 309 1.12 -20.27 -1.67
C SER A 309 -0.26 -19.60 -1.59
N ARG A 310 -0.36 -18.43 -0.94
CA ARG A 310 -1.60 -17.68 -0.72
C ARG A 310 -1.59 -16.28 -1.33
N GLN A 311 -0.59 -15.96 -2.15
CA GLN A 311 -0.50 -14.66 -2.80
C GLN A 311 -1.66 -14.44 -3.78
N ASN A 312 -1.99 -15.43 -4.61
CA ASN A 312 -3.11 -15.33 -5.54
C ASN A 312 -4.42 -15.66 -4.82
N GLN A 313 -5.36 -14.71 -4.81
CA GLN A 313 -6.66 -14.87 -4.17
C GLN A 313 -7.78 -14.39 -5.09
N MET A 314 -8.82 -15.20 -5.23
CA MET A 314 -10.09 -14.75 -5.81
C MET A 314 -11.03 -14.37 -4.68
N ARG A 315 -11.44 -13.10 -4.62
CA ARG A 315 -12.34 -12.61 -3.58
C ARG A 315 -13.07 -11.35 -4.02
N ASP A 316 -14.09 -10.98 -3.26
CA ASP A 316 -14.72 -9.68 -3.38
C ASP A 316 -13.82 -8.61 -2.73
N TRP A 317 -13.07 -7.87 -3.55
CA TRP A 317 -12.11 -6.87 -3.08
C TRP A 317 -12.77 -5.61 -2.55
N ASN A 318 -14.00 -5.32 -2.99
CA ASN A 318 -14.64 -4.03 -2.81
C ASN A 318 -16.03 -4.10 -2.14
N GLY A 319 -16.55 -5.30 -1.87
CA GLY A 319 -17.82 -5.52 -1.18
C GLY A 319 -19.03 -5.55 -2.12
N THR A 320 -18.85 -5.69 -3.43
CA THR A 320 -19.95 -5.70 -4.42
C THR A 320 -20.59 -7.07 -4.62
N GLY A 321 -20.10 -8.10 -3.94
CA GLY A 321 -20.54 -9.48 -4.11
C GLY A 321 -19.90 -10.21 -5.30
N ARG A 322 -19.07 -9.54 -6.10
CA ARG A 322 -18.36 -10.16 -7.23
C ARG A 322 -16.91 -10.43 -6.88
N ALA A 323 -16.53 -11.70 -6.88
CA ALA A 323 -15.14 -12.08 -6.69
C ALA A 323 -14.32 -11.87 -7.96
N VAL A 324 -13.14 -11.26 -7.82
CA VAL A 324 -12.12 -11.16 -8.88
C VAL A 324 -10.77 -11.63 -8.31
N ASP A 325 -9.91 -12.16 -9.16
CA ASP A 325 -8.56 -12.58 -8.81
C ASP A 325 -7.64 -11.37 -8.57
N GLY A 326 -6.68 -11.49 -7.65
CA GLY A 326 -5.70 -10.45 -7.33
C GLY A 326 -4.64 -10.93 -6.35
N LEU A 327 -3.66 -10.06 -6.02
CA LEU A 327 -2.59 -10.39 -5.06
C LEU A 327 -2.93 -9.93 -3.64
N ALA A 328 -2.78 -10.84 -2.69
CA ALA A 328 -3.03 -10.59 -1.28
C ALA A 328 -2.07 -9.57 -0.65
N SER A 329 -0.85 -9.44 -1.18
CA SER A 329 0.13 -8.41 -0.79
C SER A 329 -0.39 -6.98 -1.03
N TYR A 330 -1.19 -6.75 -2.08
CA TYR A 330 -1.76 -5.42 -2.33
C TYR A 330 -2.75 -5.03 -1.25
N ARG A 331 -3.59 -5.96 -0.80
CA ARG A 331 -4.48 -5.69 0.33
C ARG A 331 -3.68 -5.21 1.53
N LEU A 332 -2.64 -5.94 1.89
CA LEU A 332 -1.80 -5.60 3.04
C LEU A 332 -1.25 -4.18 2.89
N TRP A 333 -0.71 -3.88 1.72
CA TRP A 333 -0.10 -2.58 1.44
C TRP A 333 -1.11 -1.43 1.40
N ASN A 334 -2.24 -1.60 0.72
CA ASN A 334 -3.28 -0.60 0.62
C ASN A 334 -4.02 -0.39 1.95
N SER A 335 -4.14 -1.43 2.77
CA SER A 335 -4.59 -1.30 4.17
C SER A 335 -3.61 -0.45 4.97
N MET A 336 -2.29 -0.68 4.82
CA MET A 336 -1.26 0.15 5.45
C MET A 336 -1.37 1.62 5.01
N LEU A 337 -1.58 1.90 3.72
CA LEU A 337 -1.77 3.27 3.24
C LEU A 337 -3.05 3.92 3.80
N GLN A 338 -4.14 3.17 3.89
CA GLN A 338 -5.38 3.65 4.48
C GLN A 338 -5.22 3.97 5.97
N GLU A 339 -4.56 3.09 6.73
CA GLU A 339 -4.23 3.32 8.15
C GLU A 339 -3.32 4.54 8.31
N LEU A 340 -2.30 4.68 7.46
CA LEU A 340 -1.41 5.83 7.46
C LEU A 340 -2.17 7.13 7.17
N CYS A 341 -3.11 7.12 6.23
CA CYS A 341 -3.95 8.26 5.92
C CYS A 341 -4.84 8.63 7.11
N ALA A 342 -5.44 7.65 7.80
CA ALA A 342 -6.21 7.88 9.01
C ALA A 342 -5.33 8.48 10.13
N GLU A 343 -4.16 7.86 10.36
CA GLU A 343 -3.19 8.29 11.38
C GLU A 343 -2.70 9.72 11.17
N THR A 344 -2.40 10.08 9.92
CA THR A 344 -1.86 11.41 9.57
C THR A 344 -2.95 12.43 9.28
N ASN A 345 -4.23 12.06 9.29
CA ASN A 345 -5.36 12.90 8.87
C ASN A 345 -5.21 13.40 7.41
N THR A 346 -5.03 12.48 6.46
CA THR A 346 -4.71 12.75 5.04
C THR A 346 -5.77 12.12 4.13
N LEU A 347 -6.16 12.81 3.06
CA LEU A 347 -7.12 12.29 2.09
C LEU A 347 -6.51 11.13 1.27
N LEU A 348 -7.28 10.04 1.13
CA LEU A 348 -6.99 8.93 0.23
C LEU A 348 -7.93 8.96 -0.98
N LEU A 349 -7.37 8.99 -2.19
CA LEU A 349 -8.08 8.65 -3.42
C LEU A 349 -7.92 7.15 -3.66
N ASP A 350 -9.04 6.42 -3.59
CA ASP A 350 -9.09 4.96 -3.62
C ASP A 350 -9.24 4.45 -5.07
N LEU A 351 -8.16 4.58 -5.82
CA LEU A 351 -8.04 4.12 -7.20
C LEU A 351 -7.98 2.59 -7.27
N GLU A 352 -7.54 1.92 -6.20
CA GLU A 352 -7.61 0.46 -6.09
C GLU A 352 -9.07 -0.02 -6.19
N TYR A 353 -9.96 0.55 -5.37
CA TYR A 353 -11.38 0.24 -5.43
C TYR A 353 -11.95 0.42 -6.84
N ARG A 354 -11.63 1.54 -7.49
CA ARG A 354 -12.11 1.84 -8.85
C ARG A 354 -11.56 0.85 -9.88
N GLY A 355 -10.31 0.42 -9.71
CA GLY A 355 -9.72 -0.60 -10.58
C GLY A 355 -10.36 -1.98 -10.40
N PHE A 356 -10.63 -2.41 -9.17
CA PHE A 356 -11.38 -3.65 -8.96
C PHE A 356 -12.82 -3.56 -9.43
N GLU A 357 -13.49 -2.41 -9.32
CA GLU A 357 -14.81 -2.17 -9.93
C GLU A 357 -14.79 -2.34 -11.46
N TRP A 358 -13.77 -1.76 -12.10
CA TRP A 358 -13.58 -1.90 -13.54
C TRP A 358 -13.42 -3.37 -13.95
N VAL A 359 -12.53 -4.09 -13.26
CA VAL A 359 -12.25 -5.51 -13.51
C VAL A 359 -13.46 -6.35 -13.21
N ALA A 360 -14.19 -6.00 -12.15
CA ALA A 360 -15.47 -6.56 -11.77
C ALA A 360 -16.61 -6.19 -12.74
N LYS A 361 -16.34 -5.54 -13.87
CA LYS A 361 -17.32 -5.35 -14.96
C LYS A 361 -16.79 -5.83 -16.29
N ARG A 362 -15.51 -5.59 -16.56
CA ARG A 362 -14.89 -5.70 -17.89
C ARG A 362 -13.76 -6.74 -17.99
N GLY A 363 -13.29 -7.26 -16.85
CA GLY A 363 -12.21 -8.25 -16.81
C GLY A 363 -10.81 -7.64 -16.93
N TRP A 364 -9.80 -8.39 -16.50
CA TRP A 364 -8.40 -7.92 -16.45
C TRP A 364 -7.80 -7.54 -17.80
N GLU A 365 -8.16 -8.25 -18.88
CA GLU A 365 -7.67 -7.95 -20.23
C GLU A 365 -7.88 -6.47 -20.62
N THR A 366 -9.03 -5.91 -20.24
CA THR A 366 -9.38 -4.51 -20.56
C THR A 366 -8.59 -3.47 -19.78
N VAL A 367 -7.89 -3.88 -18.71
CA VAL A 367 -6.95 -3.01 -18.00
C VAL A 367 -5.65 -2.89 -18.81
N TYR A 368 -5.29 -3.90 -19.59
CA TYR A 368 -3.94 -4.08 -20.13
C TYR A 368 -3.80 -3.92 -21.62
N VAL A 369 -4.92 -3.84 -22.32
CA VAL A 369 -4.94 -3.73 -23.76
C VAL A 369 -5.42 -2.34 -24.16
N SER A 370 -4.64 -1.67 -25.02
CA SER A 370 -5.11 -0.55 -25.81
C SER A 370 -5.05 -0.89 -27.30
N ASN A 371 -6.01 -0.38 -28.06
CA ASN A 371 -5.96 -0.35 -29.51
C ASN A 371 -5.80 1.10 -29.95
N TYR A 372 -4.72 1.43 -30.65
CA TYR A 372 -4.51 2.77 -31.18
C TYR A 372 -3.92 2.71 -32.58
N ALA A 373 -4.46 3.53 -33.50
CA ALA A 373 -4.07 3.57 -34.91
C ALA A 373 -4.03 2.17 -35.59
N GLY A 374 -4.93 1.26 -35.19
CA GLY A 374 -4.98 -0.11 -35.70
C GLY A 374 -3.95 -1.08 -35.11
N GLN A 375 -3.11 -0.64 -34.16
CA GLN A 375 -2.18 -1.49 -33.44
C GLN A 375 -2.70 -1.83 -32.05
N ARG A 376 -2.71 -3.13 -31.72
CA ARG A 376 -2.94 -3.61 -30.36
C ARG A 376 -1.64 -3.49 -29.59
N PHE A 377 -1.68 -2.76 -28.47
CA PHE A 377 -0.61 -2.68 -27.51
C PHE A 377 -1.07 -3.30 -26.20
N GLU A 378 -0.25 -4.18 -25.65
CA GLU A 378 -0.51 -4.84 -24.39
C GLU A 378 0.67 -4.61 -23.46
N THR A 379 0.38 -4.07 -22.28
CA THR A 379 1.33 -4.03 -21.17
C THR A 379 0.60 -4.41 -19.91
N PHE A 380 1.32 -5.11 -19.04
CA PHE A 380 0.76 -5.68 -17.84
C PHE A 380 1.19 -4.93 -16.58
N ASN A 381 1.93 -3.84 -16.75
CA ASN A 381 2.43 -3.01 -15.67
C ASN A 381 1.51 -1.80 -15.39
N HIS A 382 0.71 -1.39 -16.38
CA HIS A 382 -0.04 -0.12 -16.33
C HIS A 382 -1.44 -0.27 -16.92
N PRO A 383 -2.46 0.30 -16.26
CA PRO A 383 -3.76 0.52 -16.86
C PRO A 383 -3.63 1.28 -18.17
N GLN A 384 -4.23 0.75 -19.22
CA GLN A 384 -4.19 1.30 -20.57
C GLN A 384 -5.22 2.40 -20.78
N ILE A 385 -5.09 3.17 -21.87
CA ILE A 385 -5.77 4.45 -22.12
C ILE A 385 -7.21 4.51 -21.59
N GLU A 386 -8.07 3.55 -21.95
CA GLU A 386 -9.46 3.55 -21.49
C GLU A 386 -9.60 3.32 -19.99
N ALA A 387 -8.96 2.26 -19.47
CA ALA A 387 -8.94 1.94 -18.05
C ALA A 387 -8.27 3.05 -17.23
N GLN A 388 -7.16 3.63 -17.69
CA GLN A 388 -6.48 4.77 -17.08
C GLN A 388 -7.40 5.98 -16.99
N ARG A 389 -8.07 6.35 -18.10
CA ARG A 389 -9.01 7.47 -18.15
C ARG A 389 -10.15 7.27 -17.17
N VAL A 390 -10.71 6.06 -17.11
CA VAL A 390 -11.86 5.77 -16.24
C VAL A 390 -11.42 5.65 -14.79
N ILE A 391 -10.50 4.75 -14.45
CA ILE A 391 -10.07 4.46 -13.08
C ILE A 391 -9.42 5.69 -12.43
N TYR A 392 -8.49 6.34 -13.13
CA TYR A 392 -7.74 7.48 -12.61
C TYR A 392 -8.36 8.80 -13.02
N GLY A 393 -8.57 9.00 -14.32
CA GLY A 393 -8.95 10.31 -14.86
C GLY A 393 -10.27 10.83 -14.31
N GLU A 394 -11.33 10.02 -14.27
CA GLU A 394 -12.63 10.47 -13.77
C GLU A 394 -12.63 10.80 -12.27
N LEU A 395 -11.88 10.05 -11.44
CA LEU A 395 -11.74 10.35 -10.02
C LEU A 395 -10.93 11.64 -9.82
N MET A 396 -9.86 11.82 -10.59
CA MET A 396 -9.02 13.02 -10.56
C MET A 396 -9.80 14.26 -11.02
N SER A 397 -10.60 14.16 -12.07
CA SER A 397 -11.50 15.23 -12.50
C SER A 397 -12.59 15.54 -11.47
N HIS A 398 -13.18 14.51 -10.85
CA HIS A 398 -14.15 14.70 -9.77
C HIS A 398 -13.52 15.37 -8.54
N ALA A 399 -12.32 14.97 -8.14
CA ALA A 399 -11.58 15.62 -7.06
C ALA A 399 -11.27 17.09 -7.40
N ALA A 400 -11.00 17.43 -8.65
CA ALA A 400 -10.80 18.82 -9.09
C ALA A 400 -12.08 19.66 -8.97
N GLU A 401 -13.25 19.09 -9.28
CA GLU A 401 -14.55 19.74 -9.08
C GLU A 401 -14.81 20.01 -7.60
N MET A 402 -14.58 19.01 -6.74
CA MET A 402 -14.71 19.16 -5.29
C MET A 402 -13.73 20.20 -4.75
N PHE A 403 -12.50 20.22 -5.25
CA PHE A 403 -11.49 21.21 -4.86
C PHE A 403 -11.91 22.63 -5.26
N HIS A 404 -12.39 22.80 -6.49
CA HIS A 404 -12.92 24.08 -6.99
C HIS A 404 -14.10 24.57 -6.15
N GLN A 405 -14.97 23.65 -5.71
CA GLN A 405 -16.15 23.92 -4.90
C GLN A 405 -15.85 24.01 -3.39
N ASN A 406 -14.59 23.90 -2.95
CA ASN A 406 -14.22 23.83 -1.53
C ASN A 406 -14.93 22.72 -0.74
N THR A 407 -15.29 21.62 -1.41
CA THR A 407 -15.90 20.42 -0.81
C THR A 407 -14.94 19.23 -0.73
N LEU A 408 -13.74 19.35 -1.31
CA LEU A 408 -12.71 18.32 -1.17
C LEU A 408 -12.29 18.21 0.31
N PRO A 409 -12.33 17.01 0.93
CA PRO A 409 -11.92 16.86 2.32
C PRO A 409 -10.48 17.33 2.55
N THR A 410 -10.27 18.12 3.59
CA THR A 410 -8.95 18.62 4.00
C THR A 410 -8.23 17.68 4.97
N GLY A 411 -8.97 16.72 5.56
CA GLY A 411 -8.47 15.71 6.49
C GLY A 411 -8.66 14.28 5.95
N TYR A 412 -8.67 13.31 6.85
CA TYR A 412 -8.90 11.91 6.48
C TYR A 412 -10.30 11.72 5.89
N GLY A 413 -10.30 11.12 4.71
CA GLY A 413 -11.46 10.65 3.98
C GLY A 413 -10.99 9.65 2.93
N VAL A 414 -11.90 8.82 2.45
CA VAL A 414 -11.64 7.89 1.35
C VAL A 414 -12.57 8.27 0.20
N LEU A 415 -12.01 8.79 -0.88
CA LEU A 415 -12.77 9.20 -2.06
C LEU A 415 -12.66 8.15 -3.16
N ARG A 416 -13.81 7.57 -3.52
CA ARG A 416 -13.96 6.56 -4.60
C ARG A 416 -14.54 7.14 -5.88
N GLY A 417 -15.01 8.39 -5.84
CA GLY A 417 -15.56 9.08 -7.00
C GLY A 417 -16.91 8.52 -7.46
N PRO A 418 -17.36 8.93 -8.66
CA PRO A 418 -18.59 8.43 -9.25
C PRO A 418 -18.49 6.94 -9.60
N ALA A 419 -19.66 6.28 -9.65
CA ALA A 419 -19.78 4.89 -10.07
C ALA A 419 -19.26 4.69 -11.51
N ILE A 420 -18.58 3.56 -11.74
CA ILE A 420 -18.03 3.13 -13.03
C ILE A 420 -19.00 2.20 -13.76
#